data_AF-A0A0E3QH97-F1
#
_entry.id   AF-A0A0E3QH97-F1
#
_cell.length_a   1.000
_cell.length_b   1.000
_cell.length_c   1.000
_cell.angle_alpha   90.00
_cell.angle_beta   90.00
_cell.angle_gamma   90.00
#
_symmetry.space_group_name_H-M   'P 1'
#
loop_
_entity.id
_entity.type
_entity.pdbx_description
1 polymer ?
#
loop_
_entity_poly.entity_id
_entity_poly.type
_entity_poly.pdbx_seq_one_letter_code
_entity_poly.pdbx_strand_id
1 'polypeptide(L)' 'MLILRKIFGKKHISLKGKSNHNEEGTKANGTFMTIVQTAKKLGVSAYHYICDRVGGTFEMPSLAQLIKEKSLVSER' A
#
# COMPACT_ATOMS: atom_id res chain seq x y z
N MET A 1 36.28 -41.79 -26.60
CA MET A 1 36.13 -40.83 -25.49
C MET A 1 34.86 -40.03 -25.74
N LEU A 2 33.77 -40.51 -25.13
CA LEU A 2 32.39 -40.14 -25.42
C LEU A 2 32.15 -38.62 -25.30
N ILE A 3 31.73 -38.04 -26.41
CA ILE A 3 30.61 -37.11 -26.54
C ILE A 3 30.64 -35.95 -25.54
N LEU A 4 31.09 -34.81 -26.07
CA LEU A 4 30.85 -33.44 -25.65
C LEU A 4 29.33 -33.13 -25.57
N ARG A 5 28.64 -33.78 -24.63
CA ARG A 5 27.26 -33.53 -24.22
C ARG A 5 27.20 -33.51 -22.70
N LYS A 6 28.03 -32.68 -22.05
CA LYS A 6 27.58 -32.06 -20.79
C LYS A 6 26.62 -30.94 -21.18
N ILE A 7 25.48 -31.39 -21.68
CA ILE A 7 24.23 -30.66 -21.86
C ILE A 7 24.14 -29.66 -20.73
N PHE A 8 24.04 -28.38 -21.09
CA PHE A 8 23.47 -27.30 -20.30
C PHE A 8 22.55 -27.88 -19.23
N GLY A 9 23.12 -28.14 -18.05
CA GLY A 9 22.43 -28.73 -16.93
C GLY A 9 21.49 -27.67 -16.42
N LYS A 10 20.29 -27.65 -17.03
CA LYS A 10 19.10 -26.89 -16.68
C LYS A 10 19.41 -25.66 -15.82
N LYS A 11 19.54 -24.50 -16.48
CA LYS A 11 19.06 -23.25 -15.88
C LYS A 11 17.54 -23.41 -15.65
N HIS A 12 17.15 -24.19 -14.64
CA HIS A 12 16.00 -23.79 -13.84
C HIS A 12 16.50 -22.64 -12.98
N ILE A 13 16.69 -21.48 -13.63
CA ILE A 13 16.38 -20.24 -12.97
C ILE A 13 14.89 -20.35 -12.67
N SER A 14 14.55 -20.94 -11.52
CA SER A 14 13.29 -20.61 -10.91
C SER A 14 13.38 -19.12 -10.68
N LEU A 15 12.81 -18.35 -11.61
CA LEU A 15 12.44 -16.95 -11.39
C LEU A 15 11.29 -16.94 -10.37
N LYS A 16 11.46 -17.64 -9.25
CA LYS A 16 11.00 -17.13 -7.97
C LYS A 16 11.94 -15.95 -7.70
N GLY A 17 11.73 -14.86 -8.43
CA GLY A 17 12.28 -13.57 -8.03
C GLY A 17 11.91 -13.47 -6.55
N LYS A 18 12.93 -13.41 -5.69
CA LYS A 18 12.75 -13.27 -4.25
C LYS A 18 11.65 -12.24 -4.08
N SER A 19 10.46 -12.69 -3.70
CA SER A 19 9.37 -11.78 -3.42
C SER A 19 9.90 -11.03 -2.21
N ASN A 20 10.16 -9.75 -2.40
CA ASN A 20 10.57 -8.83 -1.36
C ASN A 20 9.38 -8.70 -0.40
N HIS A 21 9.07 -9.76 0.35
CA HIS A 21 8.23 -9.73 1.54
C HIS A 21 9.07 -9.10 2.65
N ASN A 22 9.53 -7.86 2.43
CA ASN A 22 10.01 -7.05 3.52
C ASN A 22 8.76 -6.74 4.36
N GLU A 23 8.72 -7.16 5.63
CA GLU A 23 7.55 -6.99 6.50
C GLU A 23 7.08 -5.54 6.54
N GLU A 24 8.04 -4.60 6.47
CA GLU A 24 7.80 -3.17 6.38
C GLU A 24 7.05 -2.77 5.10
N GLY A 25 7.34 -3.39 3.95
CA GLY A 25 6.65 -3.16 2.70
C GLY A 25 5.19 -3.63 2.74
N THR A 26 4.97 -4.80 3.35
CA THR A 26 3.61 -5.32 3.60
C THR A 26 2.84 -4.41 4.56
N LYS A 27 3.49 -3.94 5.63
CA LYS A 27 2.90 -3.02 6.61
C LYS A 27 2.54 -1.67 5.98
N ALA A 28 3.46 -1.10 5.21
CA ALA A 28 3.23 0.17 4.51
C ALA A 28 2.05 0.08 3.55
N ASN A 29 1.95 -1.01 2.76
CA ASN A 29 0.82 -1.25 1.87
C ASN A 29 -0.50 -1.40 2.66
N GLY A 30 -0.48 -2.13 3.78
CA GLY A 30 -1.63 -2.26 4.67
C GLY A 30 -2.12 -0.90 5.17
N THR A 31 -1.23 -0.06 5.68
CA THR A 31 -1.57 1.29 6.15
C THR A 31 -2.11 2.17 5.02
N PHE A 32 -1.47 2.14 3.85
CA PHE A 32 -1.92 2.91 2.68
C PHE A 32 -3.33 2.50 2.25
N MET A 33 -3.60 1.20 2.18
CA MET A 33 -4.92 0.66 1.89
C MET A 33 -5.97 1.13 2.90
N THR A 34 -5.67 1.11 4.20
CA THR A 34 -6.59 1.60 5.24
C THR A 34 -6.92 3.08 5.06
N ILE A 35 -5.93 3.92 4.76
CA ILE A 35 -6.13 5.36 4.52
C ILE A 35 -7.03 5.57 3.29
N VAL A 36 -6.73 4.90 2.17
CA VAL A 36 -7.50 5.03 0.92
C VAL A 36 -8.95 4.61 1.13
N GLN A 37 -9.19 3.47 1.79
CA GLN A 37 -10.54 3.00 2.08
C GLN A 37 -11.31 3.95 3.00
N THR A 38 -10.65 4.51 4.02
CA THR A 38 -11.27 5.45 4.95
C THR A 38 -11.60 6.77 4.27
N ALA A 39 -10.67 7.33 3.49
CA ALA A 39 -10.92 8.54 2.70
C ALA A 39 -12.08 8.34 1.72
N LYS A 40 -12.15 7.17 1.05
CA LYS A 40 -13.26 6.80 0.16
C LYS A 40 -14.60 6.77 0.90
N LYS A 41 -14.68 6.18 2.10
CA LYS A 41 -15.90 6.17 2.93
C LYS A 41 -16.33 7.58 3.34
N LEU A 42 -15.37 8.46 3.59
CA LEU A 42 -15.63 9.84 3.99
C LEU A 42 -15.93 10.78 2.80
N GLY A 43 -15.73 10.31 1.56
CA GLY A 43 -15.90 11.13 0.36
C GLY A 43 -14.75 12.12 0.12
N VAL A 44 -13.57 11.85 0.68
CA VAL A 44 -12.39 12.72 0.57
C VAL A 44 -11.37 12.09 -0.39
N SER A 45 -10.67 12.91 -1.17
CA SER A 45 -9.58 12.46 -2.03
C SER A 45 -8.41 11.94 -1.19
N ALA A 46 -8.14 10.64 -1.29
CA ALA A 46 -7.01 10.01 -0.60
C ALA A 46 -5.65 10.60 -1.04
N TYR A 47 -5.52 10.94 -2.33
CA TYR A 47 -4.31 11.56 -2.86
C TYR A 47 -4.05 12.92 -2.21
N HIS A 48 -5.07 13.79 -2.19
CA HIS A 48 -4.93 15.12 -1.59
C HIS A 48 -4.61 15.04 -0.09
N TYR A 49 -5.28 14.13 0.63
CA TYR A 49 -5.00 13.88 2.04
C TYR A 49 -3.56 13.42 2.28
N ILE A 50 -3.04 12.49 1.48
CA ILE A 50 -1.67 12.00 1.64
C ILE A 50 -0.66 13.09 1.27
N CYS A 51 -0.91 13.87 0.22
CA CYS A 51 -0.07 15.01 -0.14
C CYS A 51 0.00 16.05 0.99
N ASP A 52 -1.13 16.37 1.63
CA ASP A 52 -1.16 17.28 2.79
C ASP A 52 -0.35 16.74 3.98
N ARG A 53 -0.46 15.44 4.28
CA ARG A 53 0.30 14.83 5.39
C ARG A 53 1.80 14.68 5.11
N VAL A 54 2.16 14.32 3.89
CA VAL A 54 3.57 14.17 3.48
C VAL A 54 4.23 15.53 3.28
N GLY A 55 3.48 16.52 2.78
CA GLY A 55 3.92 17.90 2.60
C GLY A 55 4.02 18.69 3.92
N GLY A 56 3.47 18.16 5.02
CA GLY A 56 3.58 18.76 6.34
C GLY A 56 2.73 20.02 6.53
N THR A 57 1.77 20.29 5.63
CA THR A 57 0.86 21.42 5.70
C THR A 57 -0.21 21.20 6.78
N PHE A 58 -0.69 19.96 6.92
CA PHE A 58 -1.74 19.56 7.87
C PHE A 58 -3.00 20.45 7.83
N GLU A 59 -3.31 21.07 6.69
CA GLU A 59 -4.46 21.96 6.51
C GLU A 59 -5.77 21.18 6.47
N MET A 60 -5.72 19.93 5.99
CA MET A 60 -6.89 19.07 5.98
C MET A 60 -7.17 18.50 7.39
N PRO A 61 -8.46 18.40 7.81
CA PRO A 61 -8.81 17.72 9.05
C PRO A 61 -8.40 16.25 9.00
N SER A 62 -8.09 15.69 10.17
CA SER A 62 -7.74 14.26 10.26
C SER A 62 -8.93 13.38 9.88
N LEU A 63 -8.66 12.19 9.33
CA LEU A 63 -9.73 11.22 9.03
C LEU A 63 -10.55 10.90 10.29
N ALA A 64 -9.93 10.92 11.47
CA ALA A 64 -10.62 10.71 12.75
C ALA A 64 -11.62 11.84 13.07
N GLN A 65 -11.28 13.10 12.80
CA GLN A 65 -12.21 14.23 12.98
C GLN A 65 -13.40 14.11 12.04
N LEU A 66 -13.14 13.81 10.76
CA LEU A 66 -14.18 13.63 9.75
C LEU A 66 -15.15 12.48 10.09
N ILE A 67 -14.66 11.39 10.72
CA ILE A 67 -15.51 10.31 11.22
C ILE A 67 -16.47 10.82 12.30
N LYS A 68 -15.95 11.59 13.27
CA LYS A 68 -16.77 12.16 14.35
C LYS A 68 -17.84 13.10 13.79
N GLU A 69 -17.45 14.00 12.88
CA GLU A 69 -18.36 14.94 12.25
C GLU A 69 -19.51 14.23 11.52
N LYS A 70 -19.22 13.20 10.73
CA LYS A 70 -20.26 12.44 10.03
C LYS A 70 -21.14 11.62 10.97
N SER A 71 -20.60 11.09 12.07
CA SER A 71 -21.40 10.39 13.08
C SER A 71 -22.44 11.31 13.70
N LEU A 72 -22.04 12.54 14.06
CA LEU A 72 -22.93 13.55 14.67
C LEU A 72 -23.98 14.12 13.72
N VAL A 73 -23.75 14.01 12.40
CA VAL A 73 -24.73 14.40 11.38
C VAL A 73 -25.73 13.30 11.11
N SER A 74 -25.36 12.02 11.22
CA SER A 74 -26.28 10.90 11.00
C SER A 74 -27.32 10.70 12.11
N GLU A 75 -27.07 11.23 13.30
CA GLU A 75 -27.97 11.15 14.46
C GLU A 75 -28.95 12.34 14.55
N ARG A 76 -28.89 13.27 13.60
CA ARG A 76 -29.79 14.43 13.47
C ARG A 76 -30.68 14.29 12.24
#